data_AF-A0A953Z938-F1
#
_entry.id   AF-A0A953Z938-F1
#
_cell.length_a   1.000
_cell.length_b   1.000
_cell.length_c   1.000
_cell.angle_alpha   90.00
_cell.angle_beta   90.00
_cell.angle_gamma   90.00
#
_symmetry.space_group_name_H-M   'P 1'
#
loop_
_entity.id
_entity.type
_entity.pdbx_description
1 polymer ?
#
loop_
_entity_poly.entity_id
_entity_poly.type
_entity_poly.pdbx_seq_one_letter_code
_entity_poly.pdbx_strand_id
1 'polypeptide(L)'
;ERVGRRLRRARLRGRVVKLKLRFPPFRTISRQISLDVASDDDLAIYRAVVGLFDAAHGGRPVRLLGVGVAGLTDEVEPAQGGLFEAPTESKSADVLRAMDAIRDRFGEDAIRHGK
;
A
#
# COMPACT_ATOMS: atom_id res chain seq x y z
N GLU A 1 -0.41 5.51 -7.11
CA GLU A 1 -1.58 5.41 -6.20
C GLU A 1 -2.66 4.53 -6.84
N ARG A 2 -2.54 3.20 -6.72
CA ARG A 2 -3.51 2.24 -7.31
C ARG A 2 -3.67 0.96 -6.51
N VAL A 3 -2.71 0.59 -5.67
CA VAL A 3 -2.72 -0.70 -4.99
C VAL A 3 -3.63 -0.69 -3.76
N GLY A 4 -3.52 0.31 -2.88
CA GLY A 4 -4.38 0.42 -1.69
C GLY A 4 -5.85 0.54 -2.07
N ARG A 5 -6.18 1.47 -2.98
CA ARG A 5 -7.56 1.59 -3.51
C ARG A 5 -8.09 0.31 -4.16
N ARG A 6 -7.26 -0.45 -4.87
CA ARG A 6 -7.69 -1.74 -5.46
C ARG A 6 -7.96 -2.78 -4.39
N LEU A 7 -7.17 -2.80 -3.32
CA LEU A 7 -7.40 -3.65 -2.15
C LEU A 7 -8.72 -3.28 -1.45
N ARG A 8 -8.94 -1.99 -1.16
CA ARG A 8 -10.19 -1.48 -0.57
C ARG A 8 -11.43 -1.83 -1.39
N ARG A 9 -11.39 -1.63 -2.72
CA ARG A 9 -12.49 -2.01 -3.62
C ARG A 9 -12.77 -3.51 -3.62
N ALA A 10 -11.74 -4.33 -3.44
CA ALA A 10 -11.86 -5.78 -3.34
C ALA A 10 -12.23 -6.25 -1.92
N ARG A 11 -12.33 -5.33 -0.93
CA ARG A 11 -12.47 -5.64 0.51
C ARG A 11 -11.38 -6.55 1.05
N LEU A 12 -10.17 -6.37 0.51
CA LEU A 12 -8.99 -7.12 0.92
C LEU A 12 -8.00 -6.18 1.60
N ARG A 13 -7.24 -6.72 2.55
CA ARG A 13 -6.02 -6.13 3.09
C ARG A 13 -4.85 -7.03 2.76
N GLY A 14 -3.63 -6.51 2.76
CA GLY A 14 -2.47 -7.35 2.52
C GLY A 14 -1.32 -7.09 3.47
N ARG A 15 -0.66 -8.17 3.88
CA ARG A 15 0.42 -8.12 4.87
C ARG A 15 1.80 -7.92 4.23
N VAL A 16 2.02 -8.39 3.01
CA VAL A 16 3.35 -8.40 2.39
C VAL A 16 3.41 -7.41 1.25
N VAL A 17 4.28 -6.41 1.35
CA VAL A 17 4.56 -5.44 0.29
C VAL A 17 5.76 -5.92 -0.53
N LYS A 18 5.61 -5.98 -1.85
CA LYS A 18 6.62 -6.44 -2.80
C LYS A 18 7.07 -5.32 -3.72
N LEU A 19 8.37 -5.19 -3.91
CA LEU A 19 9.02 -4.32 -4.87
C LEU A 19 9.76 -5.16 -5.92
N LYS A 20 9.47 -4.93 -7.20
CA LYS A 20 10.19 -5.48 -8.34
C LYS A 20 10.95 -4.36 -9.05
N LEU A 21 12.26 -4.52 -9.22
CA LEU A 21 13.10 -3.59 -9.96
C LEU A 21 13.75 -4.31 -11.14
N ARG A 22 13.66 -3.72 -12.34
CA ARG A 22 14.41 -4.15 -13.51
C ARG A 22 15.42 -3.08 -13.89
N PHE A 23 16.68 -3.48 -13.99
CA PHE A 23 17.79 -2.66 -14.46
C PHE A 23 18.17 -3.05 -15.90
N PRO A 24 18.70 -2.12 -16.70
CA PRO A 24 19.34 -2.42 -17.96
C PRO A 24 20.55 -3.39 -17.81
N PRO A 25 20.87 -4.22 -18.81
CA PRO A 25 20.06 -4.47 -20.00
C PRO A 25 18.77 -5.24 -19.66
N PHE A 26 18.81 -6.27 -18.79
CA PHE A 26 17.61 -7.03 -18.40
C PHE A 26 17.68 -7.68 -17.00
N ARG A 27 18.47 -7.15 -16.05
CA ARG A 27 18.60 -7.73 -14.70
C ARG A 27 17.40 -7.37 -13.83
N THR A 28 16.70 -8.35 -13.28
CA THR A 28 15.56 -8.13 -12.38
C THR A 28 15.89 -8.57 -10.96
N ILE A 29 15.53 -7.76 -9.97
CA ILE A 29 15.51 -8.14 -8.56
C ILE A 29 14.11 -7.94 -7.99
N SER A 30 13.77 -8.73 -6.97
CA SER A 30 12.57 -8.53 -6.16
C SER A 30 12.95 -8.44 -4.69
N ARG A 31 12.30 -7.56 -3.96
CA ARG A 31 12.41 -7.39 -2.52
C ARG A 31 11.01 -7.34 -1.92
N GLN A 32 10.89 -7.72 -0.66
CA GLN A 32 9.61 -7.70 0.03
C GLN A 32 9.81 -7.47 1.51
N ILE A 33 8.79 -6.90 2.14
CA ILE A 33 8.72 -6.74 3.59
C ILE A 33 7.31 -7.13 4.05
N SER A 34 7.23 -7.74 5.22
CA SER A 34 5.95 -8.01 5.87
C SER A 34 5.64 -6.87 6.83
N LEU A 35 4.43 -6.33 6.73
CA LEU A 35 3.87 -5.38 7.69
C LEU A 35 3.44 -6.12 8.95
N ASP A 36 3.40 -5.40 10.08
CA ASP A 36 2.95 -5.94 11.36
C ASP A 36 1.44 -6.23 11.34
N VAL A 37 0.68 -5.40 10.63
CA VAL A 37 -0.76 -5.52 10.42
C VAL A 37 -1.04 -5.51 8.90
N ALA A 38 -1.97 -6.36 8.46
CA ALA A 38 -2.40 -6.36 7.06
C ALA A 38 -3.08 -5.01 6.75
N SER A 39 -2.67 -4.36 5.66
CA SER A 39 -3.09 -3.00 5.36
C SER A 39 -3.52 -2.86 3.90
N ASP A 40 -4.46 -1.95 3.68
CA ASP A 40 -4.88 -1.44 2.39
C ASP A 40 -4.60 0.08 2.27
N ASP A 41 -3.89 0.67 3.24
CA ASP A 41 -3.52 2.08 3.26
C ASP A 41 -2.39 2.36 2.26
N ASP A 42 -2.63 3.30 1.35
CA ASP A 42 -1.66 3.71 0.34
C ASP A 42 -0.39 4.31 0.98
N LEU A 43 -0.49 5.00 2.12
CA LEU A 43 0.67 5.58 2.80
C LEU A 43 1.55 4.51 3.46
N ALA A 44 0.93 3.52 4.10
CA ALA A 44 1.65 2.38 4.67
C ALA A 44 2.41 1.61 3.59
N ILE A 45 1.75 1.31 2.46
CA ILE A 45 2.36 0.65 1.31
C ILE A 45 3.48 1.51 0.72
N TYR A 46 3.27 2.82 0.56
CA TYR A 46 4.27 3.75 0.05
C TYR A 46 5.54 3.75 0.90
N ARG A 47 5.42 3.90 2.22
CA ARG A 47 6.55 3.90 3.15
C ARG A 47 7.35 2.60 3.06
N ALA A 48 6.66 1.46 3.01
CA ALA A 48 7.30 0.16 2.86
C ALA A 48 8.07 0.04 1.52
N VAL A 49 7.48 0.51 0.42
CA VAL A 49 8.13 0.52 -0.91
C VAL A 49 9.36 1.41 -0.93
N VAL A 50 9.31 2.61 -0.35
CA VAL A 50 10.46 3.53 -0.27
C VAL A 50 11.62 2.87 0.47
N GLY A 51 11.37 2.27 1.64
CA GLY A 51 12.41 1.56 2.39
C GLY A 51 13.03 0.40 1.60
N LEU A 52 12.21 -0.39 0.88
CA LEU A 52 12.70 -1.44 0.00
C LEU A 52 13.51 -0.91 -1.19
N PHE A 53 13.11 0.25 -1.72
CA PHE A 53 13.78 0.89 -2.86
C PHE A 53 15.15 1.42 -2.45
N ASP A 54 15.24 2.17 -1.36
CA ASP A 54 16.48 2.76 -0.87
C ASP A 54 17.54 1.68 -0.58
N ALA A 55 17.11 0.55 -0.01
CA ALA A 55 17.99 -0.58 0.26
C ALA A 55 18.47 -1.34 -1.00
N ALA A 56 17.76 -1.25 -2.13
CA ALA A 56 17.95 -2.16 -3.28
C ALA A 56 18.36 -1.48 -4.59
N HIS A 57 18.01 -0.21 -4.76
CA HIS A 57 18.23 0.56 -5.98
C HIS A 57 19.73 0.81 -6.22
N GLY A 58 20.44 1.30 -5.21
CA GLY A 58 21.89 1.55 -5.24
C GLY A 58 22.31 2.56 -6.32
N GLY A 59 21.47 3.55 -6.63
CA GLY A 59 21.78 4.62 -7.60
C GLY A 59 21.72 4.21 -9.08
N ARG A 60 21.33 2.97 -9.40
CA ARG A 60 21.38 2.45 -10.78
C ARG A 60 20.13 2.78 -11.59
N PRO A 61 20.24 3.11 -12.88
CA PRO A 61 19.07 3.38 -13.73
C PRO A 61 18.04 2.25 -13.68
N VAL A 62 16.79 2.60 -13.38
CA VAL A 62 15.68 1.65 -13.29
C VAL A 62 14.85 1.72 -14.56
N ARG A 63 14.67 0.59 -15.24
CA ARG A 63 13.83 0.44 -16.43
C ARG A 63 12.39 0.07 -16.08
N LEU A 64 12.18 -0.60 -14.96
CA LEU A 64 10.84 -0.94 -14.45
C LEU A 64 10.84 -0.95 -12.93
N LEU A 65 9.82 -0.33 -12.34
CA LEU A 65 9.46 -0.42 -10.94
C LEU A 65 8.04 -0.97 -10.83
N GLY A 66 7.90 -2.10 -10.15
CA GLY A 66 6.60 -2.73 -9.89
C GLY A 66 6.35 -2.84 -8.40
N VAL A 67 5.15 -2.47 -7.97
CA VAL A 67 4.69 -2.63 -6.59
C VAL A 67 3.54 -3.63 -6.59
N GLY A 68 3.56 -4.55 -5.63
CA GLY A 68 2.48 -5.51 -5.41
C GLY A 68 2.29 -5.79 -3.93
N VAL A 69 1.14 -6.37 -3.60
CA VAL A 69 0.81 -6.81 -2.25
C VAL A 69 0.43 -8.29 -2.28
N ALA A 70 0.79 -9.03 -1.24
CA ALA A 70 0.50 -10.44 -1.05
C ALA A 70 0.14 -10.72 0.43
N GLY A 71 -0.20 -11.97 0.76
CA GLY A 71 -0.73 -12.31 2.08
C GLY A 71 -2.06 -11.58 2.30
N LEU A 72 -2.99 -11.80 1.37
CA LEU A 72 -4.27 -11.11 1.34
C LEU A 72 -5.22 -11.75 2.36
N THR A 73 -5.91 -10.91 3.12
CA THR A 73 -6.95 -11.30 4.07
C THR A 73 -8.19 -10.45 3.81
N ASP A 74 -9.37 -10.96 4.15
CA ASP A 74 -10.58 -10.16 4.11
C ASP A 74 -10.48 -8.98 5.10
N GLU A 75 -11.03 -7.83 4.72
CA GLU A 75 -11.07 -6.64 5.58
C GLU A 75 -11.85 -6.89 6.88
N VAL A 76 -12.81 -7.82 6.84
CA VAL A 76 -13.78 -8.09 7.91
C VAL A 76 -13.22 -9.05 8.97
N GLU A 77 -12.13 -9.76 8.66
CA GLU A 77 -11.41 -10.52 9.69
C GLU A 77 -10.95 -9.53 10.75
N PRO A 78 -11.42 -9.64 12.01
CA PRO A 78 -11.01 -8.73 13.05
C PRO A 78 -9.49 -8.85 13.15
N ALA A 79 -8.79 -7.76 12.80
CA ALA A 79 -7.43 -7.61 13.25
C ALA A 79 -7.50 -7.85 14.76
N GLN A 80 -6.83 -8.89 15.23
CA GLN A 80 -6.77 -9.21 16.65
C GLN A 80 -5.92 -8.11 17.30
N GLY A 81 -6.52 -6.92 17.44
CA GLY A 81 -5.93 -5.74 18.03
C GLY A 81 -5.66 -6.03 19.49
N GLY A 82 -4.55 -5.50 19.99
CA GLY A 82 -4.26 -5.60 21.40
C GLY A 82 -5.43 -5.03 22.21
N LEU A 83 -5.71 -5.61 23.38
CA LEU A 83 -6.79 -5.19 24.30
C LEU A 83 -6.75 -3.69 24.69
N PHE A 84 -5.68 -2.97 24.30
CA PHE A 84 -5.40 -1.58 24.62
C PHE A 84 -5.22 -0.67 23.38
N GLU A 85 -5.50 -1.13 22.16
CA GLU A 85 -5.41 -0.26 20.98
C GLU A 85 -6.62 0.67 20.87
N ALA A 86 -6.32 1.97 20.76
CA ALA A 86 -7.32 3.02 20.64
C ALA A 86 -8.15 2.88 19.34
N PRO A 87 -9.37 3.45 19.25
CA PRO A 87 -10.30 3.29 18.10
C PRO A 87 -9.84 3.95 16.78
N THR A 88 -8.56 4.29 16.65
CA THR A 88 -8.00 5.14 15.58
C THR A 88 -7.97 4.45 14.22
N GLU A 89 -7.82 3.11 14.19
CA GLU A 89 -7.76 2.35 12.93
C GLU A 89 -9.08 2.43 12.15
N SER A 90 -10.23 2.25 12.82
CA SER A 90 -11.54 2.28 12.16
C SER A 90 -11.84 3.64 11.56
N LYS A 91 -11.54 4.73 12.29
CA LYS A 91 -11.72 6.10 11.80
C LYS A 91 -10.83 6.40 10.59
N SER A 92 -9.60 5.92 10.58
CA SER A 92 -8.67 6.10 9.45
C SER A 92 -9.14 5.36 8.19
N ALA A 93 -9.64 4.13 8.34
CA ALA A 93 -10.20 3.35 7.23
C ALA A 93 -11.44 4.02 6.62
N ASP A 94 -12.33 4.57 7.45
CA ASP A 94 -13.52 5.28 6.98
C ASP A 94 -13.19 6.56 6.21
N VAL A 95 -12.15 7.29 6.65
CA VAL A 95 -11.63 8.46 5.91
C VAL A 95 -11.12 8.04 4.53
N LEU A 96 -10.33 6.98 4.43
CA LEU A 96 -9.81 6.48 3.15
C LEU A 96 -10.94 6.05 2.21
N ARG A 97 -11.97 5.39 2.73
CA ARG A 97 -13.17 5.03 1.96
C ARG A 97 -13.95 6.24 1.49
N ALA A 98 -14.12 7.25 2.33
CA ALA A 98 -14.76 8.51 1.96
C ALA A 98 -13.98 9.23 0.85
N MET A 99 -12.64 9.24 0.95
CA MET A 99 -11.77 9.79 -0.09
C MET A 99 -11.90 9.02 -1.41
N ASP A 100 -11.92 7.69 -1.37
CA ASP A 100 -12.14 6.89 -2.58
C ASP A 100 -13.51 7.14 -3.21
N ALA A 101 -14.58 7.27 -2.40
CA ALA A 101 -15.92 7.57 -2.89
C ALA A 101 -16.01 8.93 -3.58
N ILE A 102 -15.31 9.94 -3.05
CA ILE A 102 -15.20 11.26 -3.68
C ILE A 102 -14.44 11.14 -5.02
N ARG A 103 -13.33 10.40 -5.08
CA ARG A 103 -12.58 10.18 -6.33
C ARG A 103 -13.41 9.41 -7.37
N ASP A 104 -14.22 8.44 -6.95
CA ASP A 104 -15.11 7.68 -7.83
C ASP A 104 -16.20 8.57 -8.44
N ARG A 105 -16.67 9.58 -7.70
CA ARG A 105 -17.75 10.48 -8.14
C ARG A 105 -17.25 11.71 -8.90
N PHE A 106 -16.07 12.22 -8.58
CA PHE A 106 -15.58 13.53 -9.06
C PHE A 106 -14.27 13.46 -9.85
N GLY A 107 -13.68 12.26 -10.01
CA GLY A 107 -12.41 12.05 -10.72
C GLY A 107 -11.19 12.14 -9.81
N GLU A 108 -10.04 11.66 -10.31
CA GLU A 108 -8.79 11.52 -9.53
C GLU A 108 -8.27 12.86 -8.96
N ASP A 109 -8.53 13.98 -9.65
CA ASP A 109 -8.07 15.32 -9.27
C ASP A 109 -8.92 15.99 -8.17
N ALA A 110 -10.03 15.36 -7.75
CA ALA A 110 -10.97 15.92 -6.79
C ALA A 110 -10.42 16.01 -5.35
N ILE A 111 -9.34 15.28 -5.04
CA ILE A 111 -8.70 15.30 -3.72
C ILE A 111 -7.21 15.61 -3.87
N ARG A 112 -6.79 16.76 -3.36
CA ARG A 112 -5.39 17.11 -3.18
C ARG A 112 -5.04 17.01 -1.70
N HIS A 113 -4.00 16.27 -1.36
CA HIS A 113 -3.45 16.27 -0.01
C HIS A 113 -2.96 17.69 0.33
N GLY A 114 -3.57 18.31 1.35
CA GLY A 114 -3.09 19.55 1.92
C GLY A 114 -1.73 19.34 2.58
N LYS A 115 -0.81 20.28 2.33
CA LYS A 115 0.57 20.25 2.81
C LYS A 115 0.66 20.49 4.32
#